data_AF-A0A7X8GSY9-F1
#
_entry.id   AF-A0A7X8GSY9-F1
#
_cell.length_a   1.000
_cell.length_b   1.000
_cell.length_c   1.000
_cell.angle_alpha   90.00
_cell.angle_beta   90.00
_cell.angle_gamma   90.00
#
_symmetry.space_group_name_H-M   'P 1'
#
loop_
_entity.id
_entity.type
_entity.pdbx_description
1 polymer ?
#
loop_
_entity_poly.entity_id
_entity_poly.type
_entity_poly.pdbx_seq_one_letter_code
_entity_poly.pdbx_strand_id
1 'polypeptide(L)'
;MKRVSAYIHVFPVTVVLLGIVACIVCVAFAGFGRDFTALLVLISLASLLIGGVLGFLFGIPKLNRAYDPRENYNRSIKYHPNTNLEDVSDWLTKIIIGITLTQITRIPTHLQSIADSILLRVDCTRMNCDFAQPVLISLILYFFIAGFIIGYFYTRLYLPNLFAMMEESRVKDAEIAIWRSGVDNRDEEREMVTDNSLKMELSHSRLSREEKEFLETVKRHGYHLPVTSVLQPEARASLNVLAHKGILKTVRDDDTGSKYVIPAIGEKFLDKLIQQ
;
A
#
# COMPACT_ATOMS: atom_id res chain seq x y z
N MET A 1 -8.23 11.61 9.15
CA MET A 1 -8.34 10.14 9.24
C MET A 1 -9.78 9.71 9.01
N LYS A 2 -10.14 9.17 7.83
CA LYS A 2 -11.42 8.43 7.73
C LYS A 2 -11.16 7.05 8.31
N ARG A 3 -11.70 6.77 9.51
CA ARG A 3 -11.68 5.40 10.05
C ARG A 3 -12.33 4.50 9.01
N VAL A 4 -11.57 3.52 8.51
CA VAL A 4 -12.12 2.44 7.70
C VAL A 4 -13.21 1.81 8.56
N SER A 5 -14.47 1.95 8.14
CA SER A 5 -15.60 1.61 8.99
C SER A 5 -15.63 0.10 9.22
N ALA A 6 -15.93 -0.33 10.46
CA ALA A 6 -15.95 -1.74 10.86
C ALA A 6 -16.83 -2.63 9.94
N TYR A 7 -17.79 -2.01 9.23
CA TYR A 7 -18.63 -2.66 8.23
C TYR A 7 -17.86 -3.32 7.07
N ILE A 8 -16.62 -2.93 6.81
CA ILE A 8 -15.83 -3.53 5.72
C ILE A 8 -15.46 -5.00 6.00
N HIS A 9 -15.38 -5.39 7.28
CA HIS A 9 -15.14 -6.79 7.65
C HIS A 9 -16.42 -7.63 7.67
N VAL A 10 -17.60 -7.00 7.69
CA VAL A 10 -18.89 -7.73 7.77
C VAL A 10 -19.08 -8.60 6.53
N PHE A 11 -18.84 -8.07 5.34
CA PHE A 11 -18.99 -8.82 4.09
C PHE A 11 -18.15 -10.12 4.05
N PRO A 12 -16.81 -10.10 4.19
CA PRO A 12 -16.01 -11.33 4.12
C PRO A 12 -16.36 -12.32 5.25
N VAL A 13 -16.67 -11.81 6.45
CA VAL A 13 -17.10 -12.67 7.57
C VAL A 13 -18.43 -13.35 7.27
N THR A 14 -19.42 -12.63 6.72
CA THR A 14 -20.72 -13.21 6.35
C THR A 14 -20.59 -14.30 5.29
N VAL A 15 -19.72 -14.13 4.29
CA VAL A 15 -19.46 -15.15 3.27
C VAL A 15 -18.89 -16.41 3.90
N VAL A 16 -17.85 -16.31 4.73
CA VAL A 16 -17.27 -17.49 5.39
C VAL A 16 -18.28 -18.17 6.32
N LEU A 17 -19.03 -17.39 7.11
CA LEU A 17 -20.05 -17.93 8.01
C LEU A 17 -21.14 -18.70 7.26
N LEU A 18 -21.60 -18.18 6.11
CA LEU A 18 -22.61 -18.86 5.29
C LEU A 18 -22.09 -20.21 4.78
N GLY A 19 -20.82 -20.28 4.37
CA GLY A 19 -20.18 -21.54 3.97
C GLY A 19 -20.05 -22.54 5.12
N ILE A 20 -19.63 -22.08 6.29
CA ILE A 20 -19.53 -22.93 7.49
C ILE A 20 -20.91 -23.48 7.88
N VAL A 21 -21.94 -22.63 7.89
CA VAL A 21 -23.32 -23.05 8.18
C VAL A 21 -23.80 -24.07 7.16
N ALA A 22 -23.55 -23.85 5.86
CA ALA A 22 -23.90 -24.81 4.81
C ALA A 22 -23.19 -26.17 5.01
N CYS A 23 -21.91 -26.17 5.40
CA CYS A 23 -21.18 -27.41 5.73
C CYS A 23 -21.79 -28.13 6.92
N ILE A 24 -22.12 -27.43 8.00
CA ILE A 24 -22.73 -28.01 9.21
C ILE A 24 -24.08 -28.64 8.86
N VAL A 25 -24.92 -27.91 8.12
CA VAL A 25 -26.21 -28.40 7.63
C VAL A 25 -26.00 -29.64 6.77
N CYS A 26 -25.09 -29.61 5.80
CA CYS A 26 -24.81 -30.74 4.93
C CYS A 26 -24.38 -31.99 5.71
N VAL A 27 -23.46 -31.85 6.67
CA VAL A 27 -22.99 -32.97 7.50
C VAL A 27 -24.12 -33.52 8.38
N ALA A 28 -24.96 -32.63 8.94
CA ALA A 28 -26.09 -33.03 9.79
C ALA A 28 -27.16 -33.81 9.02
N PHE A 29 -27.47 -33.43 7.78
CA PHE A 29 -28.47 -34.11 6.96
C PHE A 29 -27.92 -35.34 6.22
N ALA A 30 -26.66 -35.34 5.82
CA ALA A 30 -26.06 -36.44 5.06
C ALA A 30 -25.51 -37.58 5.93
N GLY A 31 -25.41 -37.39 7.25
CA GLY A 31 -24.98 -38.44 8.17
C GLY A 31 -23.52 -38.88 7.95
N PHE A 32 -22.65 -37.97 7.52
CA PHE A 32 -21.26 -38.30 7.22
C PHE A 32 -20.47 -38.69 8.48
N GLY A 33 -19.53 -39.65 8.31
CA GLY A 33 -18.61 -40.04 9.38
C GLY A 33 -17.63 -38.94 9.77
N ARG A 34 -17.00 -39.08 10.95
CA ARG A 34 -16.04 -38.10 11.49
C ARG A 34 -14.83 -37.88 10.58
N ASP A 35 -14.29 -38.96 10.00
CA ASP A 35 -13.09 -38.90 9.15
C ASP A 35 -13.37 -38.14 7.85
N PHE A 36 -14.52 -38.38 7.23
CA PHE A 36 -14.93 -37.66 6.02
C PHE A 36 -15.24 -36.20 6.30
N THR A 37 -15.88 -35.91 7.44
CA THR A 37 -16.11 -34.52 7.88
C THR A 37 -14.78 -33.78 8.06
N ALA A 38 -13.77 -34.40 8.67
CA ALA A 38 -12.44 -33.81 8.82
C ALA A 38 -11.77 -33.54 7.45
N LEU A 39 -11.90 -34.48 6.51
CA LEU A 39 -11.42 -34.31 5.14
C LEU A 39 -12.09 -33.13 4.43
N LEU A 40 -13.42 -33.00 4.53
CA LEU A 40 -14.17 -31.87 3.95
C LEU A 40 -13.71 -30.52 4.52
N VAL A 41 -13.46 -30.45 5.83
CA VAL A 41 -12.94 -29.21 6.46
C VAL A 41 -11.54 -28.86 5.94
N LEU A 42 -10.64 -29.84 5.86
CA LEU A 42 -9.29 -29.62 5.34
C LEU A 42 -9.30 -29.14 3.89
N ILE A 43 -10.13 -29.77 3.04
CA ILE A 43 -10.28 -29.39 1.63
C ILE A 43 -10.91 -27.99 1.51
N SER A 44 -11.90 -27.67 2.34
CA SER A 44 -12.49 -26.32 2.40
C SER A 44 -11.42 -25.26 2.69
N LEU A 45 -10.60 -25.49 3.71
CA LEU A 45 -9.55 -24.55 4.11
C LEU A 45 -8.45 -24.43 3.05
N ALA A 46 -8.01 -25.54 2.47
CA ALA A 46 -7.03 -25.52 1.39
C ALA A 46 -7.55 -24.73 0.18
N SER A 47 -8.80 -24.97 -0.22
CA SER A 47 -9.46 -24.26 -1.31
C SER A 47 -9.60 -22.77 -1.03
N LEU A 48 -9.99 -22.41 0.20
CA LEU A 48 -10.08 -21.03 0.66
C LEU A 48 -8.73 -20.31 0.60
N LEU A 49 -7.63 -20.97 1.01
CA LEU A 49 -6.29 -20.41 0.96
C LEU A 49 -5.80 -20.21 -0.47
N ILE A 50 -5.99 -21.22 -1.34
CA ILE A 50 -5.60 -21.13 -2.75
C ILE A 50 -6.36 -19.98 -3.43
N GLY A 51 -7.68 -19.93 -3.24
CA GLY A 51 -8.50 -18.83 -3.72
C GLY A 51 -8.01 -17.48 -3.17
N GLY A 52 -7.76 -17.40 -1.87
CA GLY A 52 -7.27 -16.20 -1.18
C GLY A 52 -5.94 -15.67 -1.73
N VAL A 53 -4.97 -16.55 -1.99
CA VAL A 53 -3.68 -16.18 -2.58
C VAL A 53 -3.87 -15.64 -4.01
N LEU A 54 -4.71 -16.28 -4.81
CA LEU A 54 -5.01 -15.79 -6.16
C LEU A 54 -5.73 -14.44 -6.10
N GLY A 55 -6.76 -14.30 -5.27
CA GLY A 55 -7.48 -13.05 -5.06
C GLY A 55 -6.54 -11.94 -4.60
N PHE A 56 -5.63 -12.25 -3.67
CA PHE A 56 -4.59 -11.34 -3.23
C PHE A 56 -3.75 -10.84 -4.40
N LEU A 57 -3.23 -11.75 -5.23
CA LEU A 57 -2.39 -11.42 -6.39
C LEU A 57 -3.09 -10.46 -7.36
N PHE A 58 -4.37 -10.71 -7.65
CA PHE A 58 -5.17 -9.83 -8.52
C PHE A 58 -5.54 -8.51 -7.86
N GLY A 59 -5.62 -8.45 -6.53
CA GLY A 59 -5.97 -7.26 -5.76
C GLY A 59 -4.83 -6.27 -5.55
N ILE A 60 -3.57 -6.65 -5.81
CA ILE A 60 -2.41 -5.77 -5.59
C ILE A 60 -2.54 -4.50 -6.45
N PRO A 61 -2.52 -3.29 -5.86
CA PRO A 61 -2.57 -2.03 -6.57
C PRO A 61 -1.28 -1.81 -7.38
N LYS A 62 -1.40 -1.23 -8.57
CA LYS A 62 -0.25 -0.94 -9.44
C LYS A 62 0.30 0.45 -9.13
N LEU A 63 1.62 0.55 -9.00
CA LEU A 63 2.30 1.84 -8.91
C LEU A 63 2.16 2.57 -10.25
N ASN A 64 1.68 3.80 -10.22
CA ASN A 64 1.67 4.66 -11.39
C ASN A 64 3.12 5.08 -11.70
N ARG A 65 3.76 4.46 -12.70
CA ARG A 65 5.15 4.78 -13.08
C ARG A 65 5.30 6.17 -13.70
N ALA A 66 4.22 6.73 -14.23
CA ALA A 66 4.15 8.10 -14.72
C ALA A 66 3.77 9.09 -13.61
N TYR A 67 3.74 8.65 -12.35
CA TYR A 67 3.61 9.55 -11.21
C TYR A 67 4.91 10.36 -11.06
N ASP A 68 4.90 11.57 -11.62
CA ASP A 68 5.87 12.59 -11.27
C ASP A 68 5.27 13.49 -10.19
N PRO A 69 5.83 13.52 -8.97
CA PRO A 69 5.36 14.43 -7.93
C PRO A 69 5.56 15.91 -8.31
N ARG A 70 6.44 16.23 -9.27
CA ARG A 70 6.80 17.60 -9.68
C ARG A 70 5.81 18.21 -10.68
N GLU A 71 5.10 17.40 -11.46
CA GLU A 71 4.08 17.85 -12.41
C GLU A 71 2.66 17.65 -11.82
N ASN A 72 2.03 18.76 -11.41
CA ASN A 72 0.60 18.85 -11.10
C ASN A 72 0.11 18.03 -9.88
N TYR A 73 0.22 18.66 -8.70
CA TYR A 73 -0.33 18.23 -7.41
C TYR A 73 -1.83 17.85 -7.42
N ASN A 74 -2.59 18.30 -8.42
CA ASN A 74 -4.04 18.22 -8.40
C ASN A 74 -4.65 17.03 -9.18
N ARG A 75 -3.87 16.10 -9.75
CA ARG A 75 -4.50 14.96 -10.48
C ARG A 75 -3.70 13.68 -10.73
N SER A 76 -2.45 13.52 -10.27
CA SER A 76 -1.71 12.26 -10.46
C SER A 76 -1.94 11.29 -9.28
N ILE A 77 -2.82 10.31 -9.45
CA ILE A 77 -3.01 9.24 -8.45
C ILE A 77 -1.72 8.38 -8.42
N LYS A 78 -1.04 8.28 -7.26
CA LYS A 78 0.21 7.49 -7.07
C LYS A 78 -0.02 5.98 -7.22
N TYR A 79 -1.17 5.49 -6.77
CA TYR A 79 -1.57 4.09 -6.85
C TYR A 79 -2.84 3.95 -7.68
N HIS A 80 -2.72 3.38 -8.89
CA HIS A 80 -3.91 3.10 -9.68
C HIS A 80 -4.57 1.80 -9.23
N PRO A 81 -5.91 1.76 -9.18
CA PRO A 81 -6.63 0.50 -9.06
C PRO A 81 -6.17 -0.48 -10.14
N ASN A 82 -6.05 -1.74 -9.77
CA ASN A 82 -5.64 -2.77 -10.71
C ASN A 82 -6.79 -3.10 -11.70
N THR A 83 -6.60 -2.85 -13.00
CA THR A 83 -7.53 -3.21 -14.08
C THR A 83 -7.44 -4.67 -14.51
N ASN A 84 -6.52 -5.47 -13.95
CA ASN A 84 -6.32 -6.87 -14.37
C ASN A 84 -7.62 -7.69 -14.35
N LEU A 85 -8.55 -7.42 -13.43
CA LEU A 85 -9.84 -8.13 -13.38
C LEU A 85 -10.85 -7.64 -14.41
N GLU A 86 -10.77 -6.38 -14.83
CA GLU A 86 -11.56 -5.87 -15.95
C GLU A 86 -11.12 -6.58 -17.23
N ASP A 87 -9.80 -6.59 -17.48
CA ASP A 87 -9.18 -7.28 -18.62
C ASP A 87 -9.49 -8.80 -18.62
N VAL A 88 -9.34 -9.46 -17.47
CA VAL A 88 -9.64 -10.89 -17.32
C VAL A 88 -11.15 -11.16 -17.40
N SER A 89 -12.02 -10.28 -16.90
CA SER A 89 -13.48 -10.44 -17.01
C SER A 89 -13.93 -10.38 -18.47
N ASP A 90 -13.37 -9.47 -19.26
CA ASP A 90 -13.67 -9.35 -20.68
C ASP A 90 -13.19 -10.57 -21.48
N TRP A 91 -12.08 -11.17 -21.08
CA TRP A 91 -11.63 -12.43 -21.65
C TRP A 91 -12.47 -13.62 -21.18
N LEU A 92 -12.75 -13.70 -19.87
CA LEU A 92 -13.50 -14.79 -19.26
C LEU A 92 -14.92 -14.87 -19.83
N THR A 93 -15.59 -13.73 -20.00
CA THR A 93 -16.91 -13.68 -20.63
C THR A 93 -16.89 -14.21 -22.06
N LYS A 94 -15.86 -13.86 -22.85
CA LYS A 94 -15.66 -14.43 -24.20
C LYS A 94 -15.38 -15.93 -24.17
N ILE A 95 -14.60 -16.43 -23.20
CA ILE A 95 -14.38 -17.87 -23.00
C ILE A 95 -15.70 -18.57 -22.64
N ILE A 96 -16.48 -18.02 -21.70
CA ILE A 96 -17.75 -18.63 -21.26
C ILE A 96 -18.70 -18.73 -22.45
N ILE A 97 -18.83 -17.65 -23.23
CA ILE A 97 -19.64 -17.65 -24.45
C ILE A 97 -19.08 -18.69 -25.45
N GLY A 98 -17.77 -18.69 -25.70
CA GLY A 98 -17.13 -19.63 -26.63
C GLY A 98 -17.27 -21.11 -26.25
N ILE A 99 -17.11 -21.44 -24.97
CA ILE A 99 -17.29 -22.80 -24.42
C ILE A 99 -18.77 -23.20 -24.47
N THR A 100 -19.68 -22.28 -24.15
CA THR A 100 -21.13 -22.52 -24.23
C THR A 100 -21.54 -22.86 -25.66
N LEU A 101 -20.95 -22.20 -26.66
CA LEU A 101 -21.21 -22.47 -28.08
C LEU A 101 -20.58 -23.77 -28.60
N THR A 102 -19.52 -24.30 -27.98
CA THR A 102 -18.71 -25.36 -28.61
C THR A 102 -18.58 -26.65 -27.80
N GLN A 103 -18.49 -26.61 -26.47
CA GLN A 103 -18.00 -27.76 -25.68
C GLN A 103 -18.58 -27.86 -24.24
N ILE A 104 -19.76 -27.31 -23.96
CA ILE A 104 -20.33 -27.31 -22.59
C ILE A 104 -20.51 -28.72 -21.98
N THR A 105 -20.61 -29.77 -22.81
CA THR A 105 -20.83 -31.16 -22.39
C THR A 105 -19.59 -31.87 -21.83
N ARG A 106 -18.36 -31.37 -22.02
CA ARG A 106 -17.12 -32.06 -21.58
C ARG A 106 -16.57 -31.62 -20.22
N ILE A 107 -17.06 -30.50 -19.68
CA ILE A 107 -16.60 -29.95 -18.40
C ILE A 107 -16.99 -30.81 -17.19
N PRO A 108 -18.23 -31.35 -17.10
CA PRO A 108 -18.63 -32.16 -15.95
C PRO A 108 -17.74 -33.40 -15.74
N THR A 109 -17.33 -34.06 -16.83
CA THR A 109 -16.50 -35.27 -16.79
C THR A 109 -15.14 -35.08 -16.14
N HIS A 110 -14.49 -33.92 -16.30
CA HIS A 110 -13.20 -33.65 -15.66
C HIS A 110 -13.34 -33.33 -14.17
N LEU A 111 -14.40 -32.61 -13.78
CA LEU A 111 -14.70 -32.33 -12.37
C LEU A 111 -15.03 -33.62 -11.62
N GLN A 112 -15.78 -34.53 -12.26
CA GLN A 112 -16.07 -35.86 -11.72
C GLN A 112 -14.78 -36.65 -11.48
N SER A 113 -13.85 -36.68 -12.44
CA SER A 113 -12.58 -37.40 -12.31
C SER A 113 -11.72 -36.94 -11.11
N ILE A 114 -11.72 -35.63 -10.81
CA ILE A 114 -11.01 -35.10 -9.62
C ILE A 114 -11.70 -35.57 -8.34
N ALA A 115 -13.03 -35.50 -8.28
CA ALA A 115 -13.79 -35.96 -7.12
C ALA A 115 -13.62 -37.46 -6.90
N ASP A 116 -13.64 -38.25 -7.97
CA ASP A 116 -13.45 -39.71 -7.93
C ASP A 116 -12.04 -40.06 -7.41
N SER A 117 -11.03 -39.29 -7.80
CA SER A 117 -9.65 -39.45 -7.29
C SER A 117 -9.53 -39.24 -5.79
N ILE A 118 -10.31 -38.29 -5.24
CA ILE A 118 -10.33 -38.00 -3.80
C ILE A 118 -11.16 -39.06 -3.05
N LEU A 119 -12.27 -39.51 -3.65
CA LEU A 119 -13.17 -40.50 -3.06
C LEU A 119 -12.68 -41.95 -3.17
N LEU A 120 -11.71 -42.24 -4.03
CA LEU A 120 -11.13 -43.57 -4.26
C LEU A 120 -10.58 -44.26 -2.99
N ARG A 121 -10.31 -43.51 -1.93
CA ARG A 121 -9.81 -44.02 -0.64
C ARG A 121 -10.81 -43.86 0.51
N VAL A 122 -12.03 -43.44 0.21
CA VAL A 122 -13.12 -43.27 1.17
C VAL A 122 -13.96 -44.55 1.21
N ASP A 123 -14.30 -45.01 2.42
CA ASP A 123 -15.13 -46.19 2.61
C ASP A 123 -16.60 -45.88 2.27
N CYS A 124 -16.97 -46.13 1.00
CA CYS A 124 -18.35 -46.00 0.51
C CYS A 124 -19.34 -47.00 1.12
N THR A 125 -18.86 -47.98 1.89
CA THR A 125 -19.75 -48.95 2.56
C THR A 125 -20.47 -48.34 3.75
N ARG A 126 -19.91 -47.24 4.31
CA ARG A 126 -20.47 -46.53 5.48
C ARG A 126 -21.09 -45.18 5.13
N MET A 127 -21.01 -44.73 3.88
CA MET A 127 -21.50 -43.42 3.44
C MET A 127 -22.14 -43.49 2.06
N ASN A 128 -23.12 -42.61 1.82
CA ASN A 128 -23.73 -42.48 0.51
C ASN A 128 -22.79 -41.73 -0.44
N CYS A 129 -21.97 -42.48 -1.19
CA CYS A 129 -21.00 -41.92 -2.13
C CYS A 129 -21.65 -41.17 -3.31
N ASP A 130 -22.91 -41.49 -3.67
CA ASP A 130 -23.66 -40.74 -4.69
C ASP A 130 -23.90 -39.28 -4.26
N PHE A 131 -23.97 -39.03 -2.94
CA PHE A 131 -24.11 -37.70 -2.37
C PHE A 131 -22.77 -37.04 -2.02
N ALA A 132 -21.74 -37.84 -1.72
CA ALA A 132 -20.42 -37.33 -1.33
C ALA A 132 -19.71 -36.57 -2.47
N GLN A 133 -19.83 -37.08 -3.71
CA GLN A 133 -19.20 -36.49 -4.90
C GLN A 133 -19.69 -35.06 -5.21
N PRO A 134 -21.00 -34.78 -5.37
CA PRO A 134 -21.48 -33.42 -5.64
C PRO A 134 -21.22 -32.45 -4.48
N VAL A 135 -21.24 -32.93 -3.23
CA VAL A 135 -20.92 -32.12 -2.05
C VAL A 135 -19.46 -31.67 -2.09
N LEU A 136 -18.53 -32.60 -2.35
CA LEU A 136 -17.11 -32.30 -2.42
C LEU A 136 -16.79 -31.25 -3.51
N ILE A 137 -17.34 -31.43 -4.72
CA ILE A 137 -17.14 -30.49 -5.83
C ILE A 137 -17.69 -29.10 -5.46
N SER A 138 -18.92 -29.06 -4.94
CA SER A 138 -19.58 -27.81 -4.57
C SER A 138 -18.82 -27.05 -3.49
N LEU A 139 -18.27 -27.77 -2.50
CA LEU A 139 -17.50 -27.22 -1.40
C LEU A 139 -16.13 -26.70 -1.86
N ILE A 140 -15.42 -27.43 -2.73
CA ILE A 140 -14.18 -26.93 -3.35
C ILE A 140 -14.46 -25.62 -4.08
N LEU A 141 -15.46 -25.59 -4.95
CA LEU A 141 -15.81 -24.40 -5.74
C LEU A 141 -16.22 -23.23 -4.85
N TYR A 142 -17.07 -23.48 -3.86
CA TYR A 142 -17.54 -22.45 -2.95
C TYR A 142 -16.39 -21.79 -2.20
N PHE A 143 -15.54 -22.57 -1.51
CA PHE A 143 -14.45 -22.01 -0.72
C PHE A 143 -13.35 -21.41 -1.60
N PHE A 144 -13.11 -21.93 -2.80
CA PHE A 144 -12.21 -21.32 -3.77
C PHE A 144 -12.68 -19.90 -4.14
N ILE A 145 -13.94 -19.77 -4.55
CA ILE A 145 -14.53 -18.50 -4.97
C ILE A 145 -14.62 -17.53 -3.78
N ALA A 146 -15.04 -18.01 -2.61
CA ALA A 146 -15.08 -17.21 -1.39
C ALA A 146 -13.69 -16.69 -1.02
N GLY A 147 -12.68 -17.56 -1.04
CA GLY A 147 -11.29 -17.19 -0.77
C GLY A 147 -10.80 -16.13 -1.74
N PHE A 148 -11.06 -16.34 -3.04
CA PHE A 148 -10.71 -15.38 -4.09
C PHE A 148 -11.35 -14.01 -3.86
N ILE A 149 -12.66 -13.96 -3.63
CA ILE A 149 -13.38 -12.70 -3.39
C ILE A 149 -12.84 -12.01 -2.15
N ILE A 150 -12.62 -12.74 -1.06
CA ILE A 150 -12.11 -12.19 0.21
C ILE A 150 -10.71 -11.64 0.03
N GLY A 151 -9.78 -12.44 -0.50
CA GLY A 151 -8.39 -12.02 -0.74
C GLY A 151 -8.33 -10.80 -1.67
N TYR A 152 -9.15 -10.81 -2.71
CA TYR A 152 -9.24 -9.69 -3.64
C TYR A 152 -9.75 -8.40 -2.99
N PHE A 153 -10.91 -8.46 -2.33
CA PHE A 153 -11.51 -7.29 -1.69
C PHE A 153 -10.61 -6.73 -0.61
N TYR A 154 -10.02 -7.60 0.21
CA TYR A 154 -9.16 -7.16 1.31
C TYR A 154 -7.92 -6.46 0.78
N THR A 155 -7.25 -7.03 -0.22
CA THR A 155 -6.08 -6.40 -0.84
C THR A 155 -6.45 -5.09 -1.52
N ARG A 156 -7.55 -5.04 -2.27
CA ARG A 156 -7.97 -3.83 -3.00
C ARG A 156 -8.37 -2.69 -2.06
N LEU A 157 -8.96 -2.98 -0.91
CA LEU A 157 -9.42 -1.96 0.05
C LEU A 157 -8.32 -1.53 1.05
N TYR A 158 -7.51 -2.46 1.55
CA TYR A 158 -6.57 -2.17 2.64
C TYR A 158 -5.14 -1.86 2.17
N LEU A 159 -4.65 -2.52 1.13
CA LEU A 159 -3.24 -2.40 0.72
C LEU A 159 -2.86 -0.97 0.27
N PRO A 160 -3.70 -0.22 -0.48
CA PRO A 160 -3.40 1.17 -0.82
C PRO A 160 -3.23 2.06 0.42
N ASN A 161 -4.08 1.87 1.43
CA ASN A 161 -4.02 2.63 2.67
C ASN A 161 -2.76 2.27 3.48
N LEU A 162 -2.40 0.98 3.53
CA LEU A 162 -1.19 0.51 4.18
C LEU A 162 0.07 1.11 3.54
N PHE A 163 0.16 1.12 2.20
CA PHE A 163 1.28 1.73 1.50
C PHE A 163 1.36 3.24 1.72
N ALA A 164 0.22 3.94 1.74
CA ALA A 164 0.20 5.36 2.05
C ALA A 164 0.70 5.66 3.47
N MET A 165 0.29 4.87 4.46
CA MET A 165 0.73 5.01 5.85
C MET A 165 2.24 4.72 6.02
N MET A 166 2.75 3.68 5.37
CA MET A 166 4.17 3.35 5.44
C MET A 166 5.03 4.44 4.80
N GLU A 167 4.59 5.02 3.68
CA GLU A 167 5.31 6.14 3.07
C GLU A 167 5.32 7.37 3.97
N GLU A 168 4.19 7.74 4.56
CA GLU A 168 4.10 8.89 5.49
C GLU A 168 5.02 8.69 6.71
N SER A 169 5.07 7.47 7.24
CA SER A 169 5.93 7.13 8.39
C SER A 169 7.41 7.26 8.03
N ARG A 170 7.82 6.76 6.86
CA ARG A 170 9.20 6.90 6.38
C ARG A 170 9.62 8.36 6.21
N VAL A 171 8.70 9.22 5.78
CA VAL A 171 8.96 10.67 5.67
C VAL A 171 9.18 11.30 7.05
N LYS A 172 8.35 10.94 8.05
CA LYS A 172 8.51 11.43 9.42
C LYS A 172 9.81 10.97 10.06
N ASP A 173 10.20 9.72 9.87
CA ASP A 173 11.45 9.17 10.41
C ASP A 173 12.68 9.87 9.80
N ALA A 174 12.66 10.11 8.49
CA ALA A 174 13.70 10.89 7.81
C ALA A 174 13.77 12.33 8.35
N GLU A 175 12.62 12.96 8.59
CA GLU A 175 12.57 14.29 9.19
C GLU A 175 13.18 14.30 10.60
N ILE A 176 12.81 13.34 11.47
CA ILE A 176 13.34 13.22 12.83
C ILE A 176 14.85 12.96 12.84
N ALA A 177 15.36 12.12 11.93
CA ALA A 177 16.80 11.84 11.82
C ALA A 177 17.59 13.11 11.50
N ILE A 178 17.08 13.95 10.60
CA ILE A 178 17.70 15.24 10.26
C ILE A 178 17.60 16.23 11.44
N TRP A 179 16.47 16.27 12.15
CA TRP A 179 16.37 17.09 13.36
C TRP A 179 17.37 16.68 14.42
N ARG A 180 17.58 15.37 14.61
CA ARG A 180 18.53 14.85 15.61
C ARG A 180 19.97 15.19 15.27
N SER A 181 20.40 15.04 14.01
CA SER A 181 21.76 15.44 13.61
C SER A 181 21.98 16.94 13.75
N GLY A 182 20.96 17.76 13.51
CA GLY A 182 21.01 19.21 13.74
C GLY A 182 21.01 19.63 15.23
N VAL A 183 20.64 18.74 16.16
CA VAL A 183 20.75 18.98 17.62
C VAL A 183 22.10 18.48 18.13
N ASP A 184 22.54 17.30 17.69
CA ASP A 184 23.83 16.70 18.10
C ASP A 184 25.00 17.62 17.73
N ASN A 185 25.01 18.12 16.49
CA ASN A 185 25.99 19.13 16.05
C ASN A 185 25.94 20.41 16.92
N ARG A 186 24.77 20.78 17.47
CA ARG A 186 24.63 21.95 18.34
C ARG A 186 25.17 21.71 19.74
N ASP A 187 25.02 20.50 20.27
CA ASP A 187 25.53 20.13 21.59
C ASP A 187 27.06 19.95 21.55
N GLU A 188 27.60 19.35 20.48
CA GLU A 188 29.05 19.32 20.18
C GLU A 188 29.64 20.74 20.03
N GLU A 189 28.92 21.64 19.34
CA GLU A 189 29.29 23.05 19.23
C GLU A 189 29.20 23.80 20.59
N ARG A 190 28.30 23.39 21.48
CA ARG A 190 28.16 23.99 22.83
C ARG A 190 29.29 23.58 23.77
N GLU A 191 29.74 22.34 23.72
CA GLU A 191 30.86 21.85 24.54
C GLU A 191 32.21 22.44 24.09
N MET A 192 32.40 22.67 22.78
CA MET A 192 33.58 23.37 22.27
C MET A 192 33.62 24.88 22.60
N VAL A 193 32.47 25.50 22.92
CA VAL A 193 32.34 26.95 23.18
C VAL A 193 32.18 27.20 24.69
N THR A 194 33.23 26.87 25.44
CA THR A 194 33.37 27.23 26.86
C THR A 194 34.44 28.32 27.08
N ASP A 195 34.72 29.14 26.05
CA ASP A 195 35.55 30.34 26.19
C ASP A 195 34.83 31.57 25.60
N ASN A 196 34.72 32.61 26.42
CA ASN A 196 33.55 33.49 26.43
C ASN A 196 33.73 34.78 25.59
N SER A 197 34.56 34.76 24.54
CA SER A 197 34.87 35.97 23.75
C SER A 197 34.49 35.91 22.26
N LEU A 198 33.95 34.78 21.77
CA LEU A 198 33.68 34.55 20.33
C LEU A 198 32.20 34.42 19.95
N LYS A 199 31.28 34.78 20.86
CA LYS A 199 29.83 34.51 20.72
C LYS A 199 29.11 35.23 19.57
N MET A 200 29.71 36.24 18.92
CA MET A 200 28.96 37.06 17.96
C MET A 200 29.40 36.93 16.50
N GLU A 201 30.60 36.39 16.22
CA GLU A 201 31.07 36.22 14.84
C GLU A 201 31.07 34.76 14.35
N LEU A 202 31.21 33.78 15.25
CA LEU A 202 31.37 32.37 14.84
C LEU A 202 30.06 31.60 14.67
N SER A 203 28.93 32.13 15.15
CA SER A 203 27.62 31.44 15.08
C SER A 203 27.04 31.36 13.66
N HIS A 204 27.70 31.92 12.65
CA HIS A 204 27.17 32.05 11.28
C HIS A 204 27.92 31.25 10.20
N SER A 205 28.96 30.46 10.49
CA SER A 205 29.89 30.05 9.43
C SER A 205 30.21 28.56 9.31
N ARG A 206 29.23 27.65 9.50
CA ARG A 206 29.28 26.33 8.83
C ARG A 206 27.88 25.92 8.34
N LEU A 207 27.74 25.91 7.02
CA LEU A 207 26.60 25.32 6.32
C LEU A 207 26.93 23.87 5.97
N SER A 208 25.98 22.96 6.20
CA SER A 208 26.05 21.59 5.69
C SER A 208 26.10 21.60 4.16
N ARG A 209 26.61 20.52 3.57
CA ARG A 209 26.62 20.34 2.11
C ARG A 209 25.21 20.46 1.52
N GLU A 210 24.20 19.89 2.18
CA GLU A 210 22.81 19.98 1.72
C GLU A 210 22.23 21.39 1.83
N GLU A 211 22.69 22.19 2.81
CA GLU A 211 22.26 23.57 2.97
C GLU A 211 22.83 24.47 1.87
N LYS A 212 24.12 24.26 1.51
CA LYS A 212 24.77 24.98 0.41
C LYS A 212 24.12 24.65 -0.93
N GLU A 213 23.89 23.37 -1.20
CA GLU A 213 23.23 22.92 -2.44
C GLU A 213 21.80 23.47 -2.57
N PHE A 214 21.08 23.58 -1.44
CA PHE A 214 19.76 24.22 -1.42
C PHE A 214 19.86 25.72 -1.69
N LEU A 215 20.83 26.43 -1.10
CA LEU A 215 21.05 27.86 -1.37
C LEU A 215 21.41 28.14 -2.83
N GLU A 216 22.24 27.29 -3.46
CA GLU A 216 22.52 27.38 -4.90
C GLU A 216 21.26 27.16 -5.75
N THR A 217 20.37 26.26 -5.31
CA THR A 217 19.10 26.00 -5.97
C THR A 217 18.15 27.20 -5.85
N VAL A 218 18.09 27.85 -4.69
CA VAL A 218 17.33 29.09 -4.48
C VAL A 218 17.89 30.23 -5.35
N LYS A 219 19.23 30.35 -5.44
CA LYS A 219 19.92 31.33 -6.29
C LYS A 219 19.60 31.12 -7.77
N ARG A 220 19.63 29.88 -8.26
CA ARG A 220 19.27 29.54 -9.66
C ARG A 220 17.84 29.93 -10.03
N HIS A 221 16.92 29.91 -9.06
CA HIS A 221 15.52 30.32 -9.25
C HIS A 221 15.27 31.81 -8.96
N GLY A 222 16.32 32.64 -9.02
CA GLY A 222 16.20 34.09 -8.89
C GLY A 222 15.71 34.55 -7.51
N TYR A 223 16.12 33.84 -6.44
CA TYR A 223 15.77 34.15 -5.05
C TYR A 223 14.28 34.15 -4.72
N HIS A 224 13.43 33.66 -5.63
CA HIS A 224 11.99 33.51 -5.47
C HIS A 224 11.61 32.05 -5.75
N LEU A 225 12.04 31.14 -4.89
CA LEU A 225 11.72 29.72 -5.04
C LEU A 225 10.32 29.46 -4.46
N PRO A 226 9.33 29.00 -5.25
CA PRO A 226 8.01 28.67 -4.71
C PRO A 226 8.13 27.51 -3.70
N VAL A 227 7.62 27.73 -2.48
CA VAL A 227 7.45 26.71 -1.44
C VAL A 227 6.28 25.84 -1.85
N THR A 228 6.54 24.85 -2.68
CA THR A 228 5.53 23.88 -3.08
C THR A 228 5.36 22.83 -1.97
N SER A 229 4.19 22.17 -1.97
CA SER A 229 3.96 20.97 -1.17
C SER A 229 4.89 19.79 -1.56
N VAL A 230 5.83 20.00 -2.49
CA VAL A 230 6.63 19.00 -3.22
C VAL A 230 8.15 19.27 -3.12
N LEU A 231 8.63 20.16 -2.26
CA LEU A 231 10.08 20.17 -1.99
C LEU A 231 10.49 18.76 -1.52
N GLN A 232 11.56 18.22 -2.12
CA GLN A 232 12.17 16.97 -1.66
C GLN A 232 12.43 17.06 -0.14
N PRO A 233 12.33 15.95 0.60
CA PRO A 233 12.48 15.97 2.06
C PRO A 233 13.76 16.69 2.51
N GLU A 234 14.87 16.47 1.80
CA GLU A 234 16.15 17.14 2.04
C GLU A 234 16.04 18.66 1.85
N ALA A 235 15.46 19.12 0.74
CA ALA A 235 15.26 20.54 0.45
C ALA A 235 14.34 21.25 1.46
N ARG A 236 13.32 20.55 1.99
CA ARG A 236 12.47 21.09 3.07
C ARG A 236 13.20 21.23 4.37
N ALA A 237 14.00 20.23 4.72
CA ALA A 237 14.80 20.28 5.94
C ALA A 237 15.81 21.42 5.87
N SER A 238 16.54 21.54 4.75
CA SER A 238 17.45 22.67 4.50
C SER A 238 16.71 24.01 4.59
N LEU A 239 15.52 24.14 4.01
CA LEU A 239 14.71 25.35 4.13
C LEU A 239 14.36 25.70 5.58
N ASN A 240 13.89 24.73 6.37
CA ASN A 240 13.50 24.96 7.76
C ASN A 240 14.70 25.34 8.62
N VAL A 241 15.84 24.67 8.43
CA VAL A 241 17.08 24.98 9.17
C VAL A 241 17.61 26.36 8.78
N LEU A 242 17.67 26.69 7.49
CA LEU A 242 18.10 28.00 7.00
C LEU A 242 17.15 29.13 7.42
N ALA A 243 15.85 28.85 7.51
CA ALA A 243 14.88 29.79 8.04
C ALA A 243 15.08 30.05 9.54
N HIS A 244 15.35 29.00 10.32
CA HIS A 244 15.70 29.12 11.74
C HIS A 244 17.05 29.84 11.94
N LYS A 245 18.02 29.63 11.05
CA LYS A 245 19.31 30.37 11.02
C LYS A 245 19.14 31.84 10.61
N GLY A 246 17.93 32.27 10.24
CA GLY A 246 17.66 33.64 9.79
C GLY A 246 18.26 33.97 8.42
N ILE A 247 18.65 32.95 7.64
CA ILE A 247 19.26 33.11 6.31
C ILE A 247 18.17 33.24 5.24
N LEU A 248 17.09 32.46 5.35
CA LEU A 248 15.95 32.47 4.44
C LEU A 248 14.67 32.87 5.20
N LYS A 249 13.70 33.43 4.50
CA LYS A 249 12.34 33.65 5.02
C LYS A 249 11.32 33.17 4.00
N THR A 250 10.18 32.71 4.50
CA THR A 250 9.05 32.35 3.64
C THR A 250 8.07 33.51 3.60
N VAL A 251 7.78 34.02 2.41
CA VAL A 251 6.81 35.10 2.16
C VAL A 251 5.63 34.51 1.42
N ARG A 252 4.42 34.92 1.81
CA ARG A 252 3.20 34.58 1.09
C ARG A 252 2.89 35.70 0.13
N ASP A 253 2.63 35.34 -1.12
CA ASP A 253 2.07 36.24 -2.12
C ASP A 253 0.56 36.35 -1.87
N ASP A 254 0.10 37.57 -1.61
CA ASP A 254 -1.29 37.86 -1.26
C ASP A 254 -2.23 37.79 -2.49
N ASP A 255 -1.70 37.96 -3.71
CA ASP A 255 -2.49 37.89 -4.95
C ASP A 255 -2.69 36.44 -5.43
N THR A 256 -1.66 35.59 -5.32
CA THR A 256 -1.71 34.20 -5.78
C THR A 256 -1.91 33.17 -4.67
N GLY A 257 -1.81 33.59 -3.41
CA GLY A 257 -1.86 32.71 -2.23
C GLY A 257 -0.65 31.78 -2.08
N SER A 258 0.32 31.84 -3.00
CA SER A 258 1.50 30.97 -3.06
C SER A 258 2.58 31.42 -2.07
N LYS A 259 3.32 30.48 -1.49
CA LYS A 259 4.46 30.79 -0.61
C LYS A 259 5.76 30.75 -1.41
N TYR A 260 6.67 31.66 -1.13
CA TYR A 260 7.99 31.76 -1.75
C TYR A 260 9.08 31.85 -0.70
N VAL A 261 10.24 31.28 -1.00
CA VAL A 261 11.46 31.42 -0.21
C VAL A 261 12.24 32.60 -0.76
N ILE A 262 12.62 33.53 0.12
CA ILE A 262 13.49 34.65 -0.23
C ILE A 262 14.63 34.79 0.81
N PRO A 263 15.79 35.36 0.44
CA PRO A 263 16.85 35.68 1.39
C PRO A 263 16.36 36.65 2.48
N ALA A 264 16.71 36.36 3.73
CA ALA A 264 16.54 37.26 4.86
C ALA A 264 17.80 38.13 5.11
N ILE A 265 18.93 37.70 4.57
CA ILE A 265 20.23 38.39 4.59
C ILE A 265 20.55 38.97 3.21
N GLY A 266 21.47 39.95 3.16
CA GLY A 266 21.87 40.58 1.90
C GLY A 266 22.58 39.61 0.94
N GLU A 267 22.35 39.75 -0.36
CA GLU A 267 22.86 38.83 -1.41
C GLU A 267 24.38 38.63 -1.36
N LYS A 268 25.15 39.70 -1.11
CA LYS A 268 26.62 39.63 -0.98
C LYS A 268 27.08 38.75 0.18
N PHE A 269 26.29 38.63 1.25
CA PHE A 269 26.61 37.79 2.39
C PHE A 269 26.21 36.33 2.11
N LEU A 270 25.09 36.12 1.40
CA LEU A 270 24.68 34.81 0.91
C LEU A 270 25.73 34.19 -0.02
N ASP A 271 26.31 34.99 -0.92
CA ASP A 271 27.36 34.54 -1.84
C ASP A 271 28.64 34.10 -1.11
N LYS A 272 29.03 34.81 -0.04
CA LYS A 272 30.17 34.41 0.80
C LYS A 272 29.93 33.09 1.52
N LEU A 273 28.70 32.85 1.97
CA LEU A 273 28.30 31.64 2.68
C LEU A 273 28.29 30.39 1.77
N ILE A 274 27.97 30.57 0.49
CA ILE A 274 28.01 29.47 -0.50
C ILE A 274 29.48 29.11 -0.87
N GLN A 275 30.41 30.06 -0.80
CA GLN A 275 31.82 29.88 -1.19
C GLN A 275 32.75 29.35 -0.08
N GLN A 276 32.40 29.56 1.20
CA GLN A 276 33.00 28.83 2.33
C GLN A 276 32.57 27.37 2.31
#